data_AF-Q382M4-F1
#
_entry.id   AF-Q382M4-F1
#
_cell.length_a   1.000
_cell.length_b   1.000
_cell.length_c   1.000
_cell.angle_alpha   90.00
_cell.angle_beta   90.00
_cell.angle_gamma   90.00
#
_symmetry.space_group_name_H-M   'P 1'
#
loop_
_entity.id
_entity.type
_entity.pdbx_description
1 polymer ?
#
loop_
_entity_poly.entity_id
_entity_poly.type
_entity_poly.pdbx_seq_one_letter_code
_entity_poly.pdbx_strand_id
1 'polypeptide(L)'
;MRLEEVDGIIAQCAPDALSKAVSKLFRRLLANILLNPDNPTFRAVRMNNAAVQSAVRGIPDSVVEALFSIIGFKLEHRSGSEPQYVFGGDPQGLGDSDRLLSYIEKSLDEAKLSSSQFRHPPISSRTGLERNERKDLLIREIRRNIAERGSESGAGAPVESQDVFCTDDFASVENLKDIAKRTLLNTGRIRNAFFGCRHFSLRRMTRGRVYVCKEGCPVNYLEAHWHLFTGKNMLYSYVAHLNEDGSSVAHLGVEHGYQYNSLPGTTNFRKTIHFSAKRTNEKNGRLDYLEHPNQPSKACVYCDVSFSQLFL
;
A
#
# COMPACT_ATOMS: atom_id res chain seq x y z
N MET A 1 23.31 -2.67 -12.16
CA MET A 1 22.63 -2.53 -13.45
C MET A 1 22.22 -1.07 -13.62
N ARG A 2 22.48 -0.44 -14.77
CA ARG A 2 22.08 0.94 -15.10
C ARG A 2 20.65 0.96 -15.66
N LEU A 3 19.96 2.10 -15.58
CA LEU A 3 18.60 2.25 -16.12
C LEU A 3 18.50 1.92 -17.61
N GLU A 4 19.55 2.21 -18.39
CA GLU A 4 19.64 1.89 -19.81
C GLU A 4 19.52 0.37 -20.10
N GLU A 5 20.10 -0.46 -19.21
CA GLU A 5 19.99 -1.92 -19.33
C GLU A 5 18.56 -2.39 -19.01
N VAL A 6 17.86 -1.66 -18.14
CA VAL A 6 16.46 -1.93 -17.80
C VAL A 6 15.51 -1.53 -18.94
N ASP A 7 15.78 -0.43 -19.63
CA ASP A 7 15.02 -0.07 -20.84
C ASP A 7 15.19 -1.16 -21.92
N GLY A 8 16.39 -1.75 -22.03
CA GLY A 8 16.65 -2.92 -22.87
C GLY A 8 15.82 -4.15 -22.49
N ILE A 9 15.59 -4.40 -21.20
CA ILE A 9 14.68 -5.47 -20.72
C ILE A 9 13.23 -5.20 -21.18
N ILE A 10 12.76 -3.95 -21.03
CA ILE A 10 11.39 -3.57 -21.38
C ILE A 10 11.15 -3.73 -22.89
N ALA A 11 12.12 -3.36 -23.72
CA ALA A 11 12.01 -3.44 -25.18
C ALA A 11 11.99 -4.89 -25.74
N GLN A 12 12.58 -5.84 -25.02
CA GLN A 12 12.73 -7.25 -25.47
C GLN A 12 11.53 -8.14 -25.14
N CYS A 13 10.53 -7.65 -24.42
CA CYS A 13 9.43 -8.48 -23.90
C CYS A 13 8.06 -7.93 -24.22
N ALA A 14 7.10 -8.83 -24.42
CA ALA A 14 5.69 -8.45 -24.41
C ALA A 14 5.32 -7.85 -23.04
N PRO A 15 4.70 -6.65 -22.99
CA PRO A 15 4.43 -5.94 -21.74
C PRO A 15 3.66 -6.77 -20.71
N ASP A 16 2.70 -7.58 -21.15
CA ASP A 16 1.90 -8.44 -20.28
C ASP A 16 2.68 -9.63 -19.71
N ALA A 17 3.58 -10.22 -20.50
CA ALA A 17 4.44 -11.30 -20.04
C ALA A 17 5.41 -10.78 -18.96
N LEU A 18 6.06 -9.63 -19.22
CA LEU A 18 6.97 -8.99 -18.29
C LEU A 18 6.26 -8.56 -16.99
N SER A 19 5.10 -7.90 -17.10
CA SER A 19 4.27 -7.49 -15.95
C SER A 19 3.87 -8.69 -15.08
N LYS A 20 3.48 -9.80 -15.71
CA LYS A 20 3.14 -11.05 -15.01
C LYS A 20 4.36 -11.62 -14.27
N ALA A 21 5.52 -11.70 -14.92
CA ALA A 21 6.73 -12.24 -14.29
C ALA A 21 7.22 -11.38 -13.13
N VAL A 22 7.26 -10.06 -13.31
CA VAL A 22 7.67 -9.11 -12.27
C VAL A 22 6.77 -9.24 -11.04
N SER A 23 5.45 -9.16 -11.22
CA SER A 23 4.49 -9.22 -10.10
C SER A 23 4.40 -10.59 -9.42
N LYS A 24 4.43 -11.69 -10.19
CA LYS A 24 4.21 -13.04 -9.64
C LYS A 24 5.47 -13.70 -9.12
N LEU A 25 6.65 -13.36 -9.65
CA LEU A 25 7.91 -13.99 -9.28
C LEU A 25 8.86 -12.99 -8.63
N PHE A 26 9.38 -12.01 -9.38
CA PHE A 26 10.51 -11.19 -8.94
C PHE A 26 10.19 -10.31 -7.73
N ARG A 27 8.98 -9.73 -7.67
CA ARG A 27 8.50 -9.01 -6.48
C ARG A 27 8.39 -9.90 -5.25
N ARG A 28 7.99 -11.16 -5.42
CA ARG A 28 7.91 -12.12 -4.31
C ARG A 28 9.29 -12.54 -3.83
N LEU A 29 10.22 -12.77 -4.76
CA LEU A 29 11.61 -13.11 -4.42
C LEU A 29 12.28 -11.97 -3.64
N LEU A 30 12.18 -10.74 -4.13
CA LEU A 30 12.70 -9.56 -3.45
C LEU A 30 12.09 -9.42 -2.05
N ALA A 31 10.77 -9.55 -1.91
CA ALA A 31 10.09 -9.48 -0.62
C ALA A 31 10.56 -10.58 0.35
N ASN A 32 10.74 -11.81 -0.13
CA ASN A 32 11.19 -12.92 0.71
C ASN A 32 12.61 -12.67 1.27
N ILE A 33 13.55 -12.18 0.45
CA ILE A 33 14.91 -11.84 0.92
C ILE A 33 14.87 -10.69 1.91
N LEU A 34 14.08 -9.64 1.65
CA LEU A 34 13.98 -8.49 2.57
C LEU A 34 13.36 -8.85 3.92
N LEU A 35 12.38 -9.77 3.92
CA LEU A 35 11.71 -10.21 5.14
C LEU A 35 12.62 -11.07 6.03
N ASN A 36 13.45 -11.92 5.42
CA ASN A 36 14.34 -12.81 6.14
C ASN A 36 15.59 -13.14 5.30
N PRO A 37 16.61 -12.27 5.30
CA PRO A 37 17.77 -12.39 4.42
C PRO A 37 18.63 -13.63 4.74
N ASP A 38 18.57 -14.12 5.97
CA ASP A 38 19.34 -15.27 6.43
C ASP A 38 18.63 -16.61 6.19
N ASN A 39 17.36 -16.60 5.77
CA ASN A 39 16.62 -17.85 5.55
C ASN A 39 17.12 -18.57 4.29
N PRO A 40 17.72 -19.78 4.42
CA PRO A 40 18.29 -20.51 3.29
C PRO A 40 17.23 -20.87 2.22
N THR A 41 15.96 -21.01 2.61
CA THR A 41 14.87 -21.35 1.68
C THR A 41 14.55 -20.23 0.69
N PHE A 42 14.84 -18.97 1.06
CA PHE A 42 14.60 -17.82 0.18
C PHE A 42 15.81 -17.50 -0.70
N ARG A 43 16.99 -17.99 -0.31
CA ARG A 43 18.25 -17.73 -1.02
C ARG A 43 18.49 -18.64 -2.22
N ALA A 44 17.64 -19.63 -2.49
CA ALA A 44 17.79 -20.53 -3.63
C ALA A 44 16.46 -20.77 -4.35
N VAL A 45 16.48 -20.68 -5.68
CA VAL A 45 15.31 -20.89 -6.55
C VAL A 45 15.69 -21.87 -7.65
N ARG A 46 15.05 -23.05 -7.68
CA ARG A 46 15.28 -24.03 -8.74
C ARG A 46 14.75 -23.50 -10.08
N MET A 47 15.57 -23.55 -11.11
CA MET A 47 15.20 -23.08 -12.45
C MET A 47 14.02 -23.87 -13.03
N ASN A 48 13.98 -25.19 -12.78
CA ASN A 48 12.93 -26.09 -13.27
C ASN A 48 11.64 -26.07 -12.42
N ASN A 49 11.53 -25.18 -11.43
CA ASN A 49 10.32 -25.09 -10.63
C ASN A 49 9.11 -24.67 -11.50
N ALA A 50 8.03 -25.44 -11.46
CA ALA A 50 6.84 -25.19 -12.28
C ALA A 50 6.25 -23.79 -12.09
N ALA A 51 6.30 -23.22 -10.89
CA ALA A 51 5.82 -21.87 -10.62
C ALA A 51 6.72 -20.79 -11.25
N VAL A 52 8.04 -21.01 -11.24
CA VAL A 52 9.03 -20.14 -11.91
C VAL A 52 8.79 -20.18 -13.42
N GLN A 53 8.77 -21.38 -14.00
CA GLN A 53 8.55 -21.61 -15.43
C GLN A 53 7.21 -21.03 -15.91
N SER A 54 6.15 -21.15 -15.11
CA SER A 54 4.84 -20.55 -15.41
C SER A 54 4.85 -19.02 -15.37
N ALA A 55 5.64 -18.43 -14.47
CA ALA A 55 5.74 -16.98 -14.32
C ALA A 55 6.55 -16.34 -15.45
N VAL A 56 7.65 -16.97 -15.88
CA VAL A 56 8.56 -16.45 -16.93
C VAL A 56 8.19 -16.89 -18.35
N ARG A 57 7.13 -17.69 -18.52
CA ARG A 57 6.68 -18.15 -19.84
C ARG A 57 6.48 -16.99 -20.80
N GLY A 58 7.18 -17.03 -21.94
CA GLY A 58 7.12 -16.00 -22.99
C GLY A 58 8.12 -14.85 -22.82
N ILE A 59 9.06 -14.97 -21.89
CA ILE A 59 10.17 -14.03 -21.69
C ILE A 59 11.46 -14.69 -22.19
N PRO A 60 12.31 -14.00 -22.97
CA PRO A 60 13.62 -14.51 -23.37
C PRO A 60 14.51 -14.84 -22.15
N ASP A 61 15.29 -15.92 -22.22
CA ASP A 61 16.14 -16.36 -21.10
C ASP A 61 17.13 -15.27 -20.66
N SER A 62 17.67 -14.49 -21.60
CA SER A 62 18.54 -13.34 -21.31
C SER A 62 17.87 -12.31 -20.40
N VAL A 63 16.57 -12.06 -20.60
CA VAL A 63 15.79 -11.15 -19.77
C VAL A 63 15.48 -11.78 -18.42
N VAL A 64 15.18 -13.08 -18.37
CA VAL A 64 14.98 -13.80 -17.11
C VAL A 64 16.23 -13.71 -16.24
N GLU A 65 17.40 -13.98 -16.81
CA GLU A 65 18.70 -13.87 -16.14
C GLU A 65 18.97 -12.45 -15.66
N ALA A 66 18.69 -11.44 -16.50
CA ALA A 66 18.82 -10.04 -16.12
C ALA A 66 17.92 -9.67 -14.93
N LEU A 67 16.66 -10.12 -14.92
CA LEU A 67 15.72 -9.88 -13.81
C LEU A 67 16.15 -10.56 -12.50
N PHE A 68 16.72 -11.78 -12.57
CA PHE A 68 17.32 -12.42 -11.40
C PHE A 68 18.55 -11.64 -10.91
N SER A 69 19.39 -11.19 -11.84
CA SER A 69 20.58 -10.39 -11.56
C SER A 69 20.26 -9.04 -10.91
N ILE A 70 19.15 -8.38 -11.31
CA ILE A 70 18.66 -7.14 -10.67
C ILE A 70 18.50 -7.31 -9.16
N ILE A 71 18.01 -8.47 -8.72
CA ILE A 71 17.82 -8.76 -7.29
C ILE A 71 19.14 -9.20 -6.63
N GLY A 72 20.08 -9.77 -7.39
CA GLY A 72 21.34 -10.31 -6.88
C GLY A 72 21.38 -11.84 -6.85
N PHE A 73 20.50 -12.50 -7.60
CA PHE A 73 20.58 -13.94 -7.84
C PHE A 73 21.55 -14.24 -8.99
N LYS A 74 22.32 -15.33 -8.86
CA LYS A 74 23.22 -15.85 -9.89
C LYS A 74 22.89 -17.30 -10.18
N LEU A 75 23.02 -17.71 -11.43
CA LEU A 75 22.79 -19.10 -11.84
C LEU A 75 23.99 -19.96 -11.42
N GLU A 76 23.76 -20.93 -10.53
CA GLU A 76 24.74 -21.94 -10.13
C GLU A 76 24.44 -23.28 -10.80
N HIS A 77 25.48 -23.89 -11.38
CA HIS A 77 25.48 -25.26 -11.87
C HIS A 77 26.35 -26.10 -10.94
N ARG A 78 25.75 -26.87 -10.04
CA ARG A 78 26.48 -27.82 -9.21
C ARG A 78 26.42 -29.21 -9.85
N SER A 79 27.58 -29.85 -10.03
CA SER A 79 27.69 -31.18 -10.61
C SER A 79 26.74 -32.17 -9.91
N GLY A 80 25.84 -32.78 -10.68
CA GLY A 80 24.85 -33.75 -10.15
C GLY A 80 23.57 -33.14 -9.57
N SER A 81 23.34 -31.84 -9.74
CA SER A 81 22.09 -31.19 -9.30
C SER A 81 21.51 -30.27 -10.38
N GLU A 82 20.21 -30.00 -10.30
CA GLU A 82 19.53 -29.10 -11.23
C GLU A 82 20.07 -27.66 -11.12
N PRO A 83 20.09 -26.92 -12.24
CA PRO A 83 20.46 -25.50 -12.23
C PRO A 83 19.54 -24.72 -11.28
N GLN A 84 20.15 -23.87 -10.45
CA GLN A 84 19.43 -23.06 -9.47
C GLN A 84 19.98 -21.63 -9.44
N TYR A 85 19.07 -20.67 -9.25
CA TYR A 85 19.41 -19.30 -8.95
C TYR A 85 19.69 -19.17 -7.46
N VAL A 86 20.90 -18.76 -7.09
CA VAL A 86 21.33 -18.58 -5.71
C VAL A 86 21.56 -17.09 -5.44
N PHE A 87 20.99 -16.60 -4.35
CA PHE A 87 21.15 -15.23 -3.90
C PHE A 87 22.56 -15.03 -3.32
N GLY A 88 23.39 -14.31 -4.08
CA GLY A 88 24.72 -13.88 -3.69
C GLY A 88 24.85 -12.35 -3.57
N GLY A 89 23.74 -11.62 -3.63
CA GLY A 89 23.70 -10.18 -3.49
C GLY A 89 23.92 -9.71 -2.05
N ASP A 90 24.26 -8.43 -1.90
CA ASP A 90 24.29 -7.75 -0.61
C ASP A 90 22.87 -7.31 -0.22
N PRO A 91 22.34 -7.72 0.94
CA PRO A 91 21.06 -7.25 1.46
C PRO A 91 20.93 -5.71 1.45
N GLN A 92 22.03 -4.97 1.63
CA GLN A 92 22.00 -3.49 1.60
C GLN A 92 21.70 -2.93 0.20
N GLY A 93 22.04 -3.65 -0.86
CA GLY A 93 21.78 -3.27 -2.25
C GLY A 93 20.35 -3.53 -2.74
N LEU A 94 19.51 -4.20 -1.94
CA LEU A 94 18.15 -4.58 -2.33
C LEU A 94 17.22 -3.37 -2.53
N GLY A 95 17.55 -2.21 -1.95
CA GLY A 95 16.84 -0.95 -2.20
C GLY A 95 16.95 -0.52 -3.67
N ASP A 96 18.09 -0.73 -4.30
CA ASP A 96 18.27 -0.45 -5.73
C ASP A 96 17.50 -1.45 -6.58
N SER A 97 17.48 -2.73 -6.19
CA SER A 97 16.66 -3.77 -6.84
C SER A 97 15.18 -3.41 -6.83
N ASP A 98 14.65 -2.94 -5.69
CA ASP A 98 13.27 -2.46 -5.60
C ASP A 98 13.01 -1.29 -6.53
N ARG A 99 13.91 -0.30 -6.53
CA ARG A 99 13.80 0.88 -7.38
C ARG A 99 13.77 0.49 -8.87
N LEU A 100 14.60 -0.46 -9.29
CA LEU A 100 14.65 -0.94 -10.68
C LEU A 100 13.38 -1.72 -11.05
N LEU A 101 12.88 -2.61 -10.19
CA LEU A 101 11.61 -3.31 -10.44
C LEU A 101 10.43 -2.33 -10.48
N SER A 102 10.42 -1.32 -9.62
CA SER A 102 9.40 -0.26 -9.61
C SER A 102 9.43 0.57 -10.89
N TYR A 103 10.63 0.84 -11.42
CA TYR A 103 10.80 1.51 -12.70
C TYR A 103 10.24 0.67 -13.86
N ILE A 104 10.48 -0.65 -13.89
CA ILE A 104 9.90 -1.55 -14.89
C ILE A 104 8.36 -1.51 -14.82
N GLU A 105 7.79 -1.67 -13.63
CA GLU A 105 6.34 -1.66 -13.45
C GLU A 105 5.71 -0.34 -13.92
N LYS A 106 6.30 0.80 -13.51
CA LYS A 106 5.83 2.12 -13.93
C LYS A 106 5.90 2.30 -15.44
N SER A 107 6.98 1.87 -16.08
CA SER A 107 7.15 1.97 -17.53
C SER A 107 6.14 1.09 -18.28
N LEU A 108 5.83 -0.09 -17.75
CA LEU A 108 4.79 -0.98 -18.29
C LEU A 108 3.39 -0.37 -18.15
N ASP A 109 3.10 0.27 -17.02
CA ASP A 109 1.82 0.97 -16.81
C ASP A 109 1.68 2.17 -17.74
N GLU A 110 2.75 2.96 -17.94
CA GLU A 110 2.78 4.07 -18.91
C GLU A 110 2.61 3.57 -20.35
N ALA A 111 3.23 2.45 -20.73
CA ALA A 111 3.03 1.82 -22.03
C ALA A 111 1.59 1.33 -22.23
N LYS A 112 0.95 0.75 -21.20
CA LYS A 112 -0.46 0.36 -21.23
C LYS A 112 -1.39 1.56 -21.38
N LEU A 113 -1.11 2.66 -20.69
CA LEU A 113 -1.88 3.90 -20.79
C LEU A 113 -1.73 4.57 -22.16
N SER A 114 -0.56 4.49 -22.78
CA SER A 114 -0.30 5.08 -24.12
C SER A 114 -0.91 4.26 -25.27
N SER A 115 -0.90 2.93 -25.16
CA SER A 115 -1.45 2.00 -26.17
C SER A 115 -2.98 1.91 -26.12
N SER A 116 -3.56 2.21 -24.96
CA SER A 116 -4.98 2.33 -24.84
C SER A 116 -5.41 3.77 -25.12
N GLN A 117 -5.88 4.02 -26.35
CA GLN A 117 -6.63 5.22 -26.73
C GLN A 117 -7.97 5.29 -25.95
N PHE A 118 -7.94 5.24 -24.62
CA PHE A 118 -9.10 5.46 -23.79
C PHE A 118 -9.45 6.93 -23.85
N ARG A 119 -10.33 7.25 -24.80
CA ARG A 119 -11.34 8.29 -24.67
C ARG A 119 -11.94 8.16 -23.27
N HIS A 120 -11.48 9.00 -22.33
CA HIS A 120 -12.20 9.19 -21.08
C HIS A 120 -13.62 9.62 -21.45
N PRO A 121 -14.67 8.85 -21.08
CA PRO A 121 -16.01 9.39 -21.14
C PRO A 121 -16.05 10.57 -20.17
N PRO A 122 -16.67 11.70 -20.54
CA PRO A 122 -16.83 12.80 -19.60
C PRO A 122 -17.58 12.31 -18.36
N ILE A 123 -17.15 12.75 -17.18
CA ILE A 123 -17.68 12.40 -15.85
C ILE A 123 -19.17 12.82 -15.68
N SER A 124 -19.83 13.31 -16.73
CA SER A 124 -21.19 13.81 -16.75
C SER A 124 -22.28 12.78 -17.10
N SER A 125 -21.99 11.49 -17.29
CA SER A 125 -22.98 10.51 -17.81
C SER A 125 -23.41 9.37 -16.87
N ARG A 126 -23.17 9.45 -15.56
CA ARG A 126 -23.72 8.49 -14.58
C ARG A 126 -24.73 9.14 -13.62
N THR A 127 -25.97 9.22 -14.13
CA THR A 127 -27.26 9.15 -13.42
C THR A 127 -27.30 9.74 -12.00
N GLY A 128 -27.64 11.03 -11.92
CA GLY A 128 -27.66 11.86 -10.71
C GLY A 128 -28.87 11.76 -9.79
N LEU A 129 -29.71 10.70 -9.87
CA LEU A 129 -30.87 10.54 -8.98
C LEU A 129 -30.67 9.40 -7.96
N GLU A 130 -30.16 8.24 -8.36
CA GLU A 130 -29.92 7.10 -7.44
C GLU A 130 -28.79 7.39 -6.41
N ARG A 131 -27.82 8.24 -6.75
CA ARG A 131 -26.69 8.56 -5.86
C ARG A 131 -27.10 9.44 -4.68
N ASN A 132 -28.07 10.32 -4.86
CA ASN A 132 -28.56 11.20 -3.79
C ASN A 132 -29.48 10.43 -2.84
N GLU A 133 -30.39 9.59 -3.35
CA GLU A 133 -31.24 8.73 -2.51
C GLU A 133 -30.41 7.76 -1.66
N ARG A 134 -29.37 7.16 -2.24
CA ARG A 134 -28.46 6.26 -1.52
C ARG A 134 -27.62 7.00 -0.48
N LYS A 135 -27.23 8.26 -0.75
CA LYS A 135 -26.51 9.12 0.20
C LYS A 135 -27.41 9.53 1.37
N ASP A 136 -28.66 9.88 1.11
CA ASP A 136 -29.63 10.25 2.14
C ASP A 136 -30.06 9.07 3.02
N LEU A 137 -30.17 7.86 2.44
CA LEU A 137 -30.36 6.62 3.20
C LEU A 137 -29.16 6.35 4.13
N LEU A 138 -27.93 6.49 3.62
CA LEU A 138 -26.72 6.32 4.43
C LEU A 138 -26.61 7.36 5.56
N ILE A 139 -26.98 8.62 5.29
CA ILE A 139 -26.99 9.68 6.31
C ILE A 139 -28.05 9.40 7.39
N ARG A 140 -29.24 8.93 7.00
CA ARG A 140 -30.29 8.52 7.95
C ARG A 140 -29.85 7.33 8.81
N GLU A 141 -29.20 6.34 8.22
CA GLU A 141 -28.70 5.16 8.94
C GLU A 141 -27.56 5.51 9.91
N ILE A 142 -26.68 6.47 9.55
CA ILE A 142 -25.66 7.00 10.46
C ILE A 142 -26.32 7.74 11.63
N ARG A 143 -27.32 8.61 11.37
CA ARG A 143 -28.04 9.33 12.43
C ARG A 143 -28.80 8.40 13.37
N ARG A 144 -29.42 7.33 12.84
CA ARG A 144 -30.09 6.30 13.64
C ARG A 144 -29.10 5.58 14.55
N ASN A 145 -27.96 5.12 14.02
CA ASN A 145 -26.92 4.46 14.82
C ASN A 145 -26.34 5.36 15.92
N ILE A 146 -26.23 6.68 15.68
CA ILE A 146 -25.79 7.65 16.70
C ILE A 146 -26.83 7.80 17.80
N ALA A 147 -28.12 7.88 17.44
CA ALA A 147 -29.21 7.98 18.41
C ALA A 147 -29.36 6.71 19.27
N GLU A 148 -29.32 5.53 18.64
CA GLU A 148 -29.41 4.23 19.32
C GLU A 148 -28.27 4.03 20.34
N ARG A 149 -27.05 4.47 20.00
CA ARG A 149 -25.88 4.42 20.91
C ARG A 149 -25.94 5.47 22.01
N GLY A 150 -26.60 6.61 21.79
CA GLY A 150 -26.86 7.62 22.81
C GLY A 150 -27.87 7.17 23.86
N SER A 151 -28.81 6.30 23.50
CA SER A 151 -29.85 5.78 24.41
C SER A 151 -29.43 4.55 25.22
N GLU A 152 -28.38 3.83 24.85
CA GLU A 152 -27.86 2.67 25.61
C GLU A 152 -26.70 3.01 26.57
N SER A 153 -26.25 4.27 26.58
CA SER A 153 -25.23 4.75 27.54
C SER A 153 -25.87 5.22 28.84
N GLY A 154 -26.47 4.28 29.57
CA GLY A 154 -26.92 4.48 30.94
C GLY A 154 -25.75 4.65 31.90
N ALA A 155 -25.73 5.77 32.62
CA ALA A 155 -25.08 5.98 33.91
C ALA A 155 -23.64 5.44 34.07
N GLY A 156 -22.70 6.00 33.32
CA GLY A 156 -21.26 5.94 33.62
C GLY A 156 -20.69 7.35 33.59
N ALA A 157 -19.80 7.67 34.54
CA ALA A 157 -19.16 8.97 34.73
C ALA A 157 -18.74 9.67 33.42
N PRO A 158 -18.73 11.02 33.35
CA PRO A 158 -18.30 11.73 32.17
C PRO A 158 -16.89 11.27 31.83
N VAL A 159 -16.76 10.54 30.72
CA VAL A 159 -15.48 10.11 30.21
C VAL A 159 -14.71 11.38 29.90
N GLU A 160 -13.68 11.64 30.70
CA GLU A 160 -12.68 12.68 30.46
C GLU A 160 -12.34 12.71 28.97
N SER A 161 -12.28 13.90 28.37
CA SER A 161 -12.03 14.11 26.95
C SER A 161 -11.02 13.08 26.43
N GLN A 162 -11.51 12.07 25.71
CA GLN A 162 -10.67 10.97 25.23
C GLN A 162 -9.72 11.57 24.20
N ASP A 163 -8.49 11.83 24.63
CA ASP A 163 -7.42 12.16 23.72
C ASP A 163 -7.18 10.94 22.82
N VAL A 164 -7.66 11.05 21.59
CA VAL A 164 -7.50 10.03 20.55
C VAL A 164 -6.01 9.75 20.31
N PHE A 165 -5.12 10.67 20.66
CA PHE A 165 -3.67 10.52 20.55
C PHE A 165 -2.99 10.20 21.88
N CYS A 166 -3.67 9.50 22.78
CA CYS A 166 -3.10 9.09 24.04
C CYS A 166 -1.81 8.27 23.87
N THR A 167 -0.73 8.72 24.51
CA THR A 167 0.60 8.10 24.47
C THR A 167 0.62 6.65 24.95
N ASP A 168 -0.25 6.28 25.89
CA ASP A 168 -0.32 4.93 26.44
C ASP A 168 -0.77 3.89 25.38
N ASP A 169 -1.66 4.30 24.48
CA ASP A 169 -2.14 3.44 23.40
C ASP A 169 -1.01 3.11 22.41
N PHE A 170 -0.07 4.04 22.20
CA PHE A 170 1.13 3.80 21.39
C PHE A 170 2.18 2.97 22.15
N ALA A 171 2.45 3.31 23.41
CA ALA A 171 3.47 2.64 24.21
C ALA A 171 3.14 1.16 24.45
N SER A 172 1.86 0.83 24.63
CA SER A 172 1.40 -0.54 24.94
C SER A 172 1.58 -1.56 23.81
N VAL A 173 1.96 -1.11 22.60
CA VAL A 173 2.06 -1.95 21.40
C VAL A 173 3.42 -1.84 20.71
N GLU A 174 4.40 -1.20 21.35
CA GLU A 174 5.74 -1.00 20.79
C GLU A 174 6.39 -2.36 20.43
N ASN A 175 6.21 -3.36 21.28
CA ASN A 175 6.69 -4.73 21.09
C ASN A 175 6.00 -5.47 19.92
N LEU A 176 4.86 -4.98 19.43
CA LEU A 176 4.09 -5.57 18.32
C LEU A 176 4.40 -4.91 16.98
N LYS A 177 5.16 -3.80 16.95
CA LYS A 177 5.45 -3.07 15.71
C LYS A 177 6.05 -3.95 14.64
N ASP A 178 7.04 -4.78 14.96
CA ASP A 178 7.68 -5.63 13.96
C ASP A 178 6.75 -6.73 13.43
N ILE A 179 5.88 -7.28 14.28
CA ILE A 179 4.85 -8.24 13.88
C ILE A 179 3.89 -7.56 12.92
N ALA A 180 3.35 -6.39 13.30
CA ALA A 180 2.43 -5.63 12.46
C ALA A 180 3.08 -5.26 11.11
N LYS A 181 4.32 -4.78 11.09
CA LYS A 181 5.05 -4.47 9.85
C LYS A 181 5.17 -5.70 8.95
N ARG A 182 5.56 -6.85 9.49
CA ARG A 182 5.65 -8.12 8.74
C ARG A 182 4.29 -8.53 8.20
N THR A 183 3.23 -8.41 8.99
CA THR A 183 1.86 -8.70 8.57
C THR A 183 1.41 -7.81 7.40
N LEU A 184 1.67 -6.49 7.48
CA LEU A 184 1.35 -5.54 6.41
C LEU A 184 2.15 -5.83 5.13
N LEU A 185 3.45 -6.11 5.26
CA LEU A 185 4.30 -6.53 4.13
C LEU A 185 3.83 -7.86 3.51
N ASN A 186 3.34 -8.80 4.31
CA ASN A 186 2.86 -10.08 3.81
C ASN A 186 1.46 -9.99 3.18
N THR A 187 0.72 -8.90 3.40
CA THR A 187 -0.63 -8.70 2.88
C THR A 187 -0.59 -8.10 1.47
N GLY A 188 -1.01 -8.86 0.44
CA GLY A 188 -0.73 -8.55 -0.97
C GLY A 188 -0.99 -7.11 -1.44
N ARG A 189 -2.20 -6.56 -1.24
CA ARG A 189 -2.54 -5.20 -1.70
C ARG A 189 -1.93 -4.09 -0.84
N ILE A 190 -1.68 -4.38 0.43
CA ILE A 190 -1.11 -3.44 1.39
C ILE A 190 0.41 -3.34 1.18
N ARG A 191 1.04 -4.46 0.82
CA ARG A 191 2.48 -4.58 0.59
C ARG A 191 3.03 -3.41 -0.23
N ASN A 192 2.48 -3.15 -1.41
CA ASN A 192 3.00 -2.10 -2.30
C ASN A 192 2.86 -0.70 -1.69
N ALA A 193 1.75 -0.46 -0.96
CA ALA A 193 1.54 0.81 -0.27
C ALA A 193 2.41 0.97 0.99
N PHE A 194 2.91 -0.14 1.52
CA PHE A 194 3.69 -0.19 2.76
C PHE A 194 5.20 -0.31 2.51
N PHE A 195 5.63 -0.85 1.38
CA PHE A 195 7.02 -1.22 1.07
C PHE A 195 8.02 -0.03 1.07
N GLY A 196 7.53 1.20 0.92
CA GLY A 196 8.33 2.43 1.10
C GLY A 196 7.75 3.35 2.16
N CYS A 197 7.07 2.79 3.17
CA CYS A 197 6.38 3.60 4.16
C CYS A 197 7.36 4.53 4.87
N ARG A 198 6.95 5.79 5.00
CA ARG A 198 7.55 6.75 5.92
C ARG A 198 6.58 6.93 7.08
N HIS A 199 7.11 7.17 8.28
CA HIS A 199 6.33 7.46 9.47
C HIS A 199 5.27 6.38 9.76
N PHE A 200 5.73 5.22 10.23
CA PHE A 200 4.83 4.16 10.71
C PHE A 200 4.49 4.36 12.18
N SER A 201 3.21 4.35 12.50
CA SER A 201 2.70 4.30 13.86
C SER A 201 1.79 3.11 14.06
N LEU A 202 1.83 2.55 15.26
CA LEU A 202 0.96 1.50 15.72
C LEU A 202 0.43 1.93 17.09
N ARG A 203 -0.87 1.74 17.31
CA ARG A 203 -1.50 1.99 18.62
C ARG A 203 -2.60 1.00 18.88
N ARG A 204 -2.90 0.75 20.15
CA ARG A 204 -4.15 0.08 20.53
C ARG A 204 -5.31 1.06 20.42
N MET A 205 -6.53 0.58 20.16
CA MET A 205 -7.71 1.45 20.05
C MET A 205 -8.48 1.60 21.37
N THR A 206 -7.80 1.45 22.51
CA THR A 206 -8.45 1.40 23.84
C THR A 206 -9.16 2.71 24.17
N ARG A 207 -8.59 3.86 23.83
CA ARG A 207 -9.20 5.17 24.05
C ARG A 207 -9.88 5.74 22.80
N GLY A 208 -10.19 4.85 21.86
CA GLY A 208 -10.88 5.19 20.63
C GLY A 208 -9.99 5.06 19.39
N ARG A 209 -10.65 5.30 18.26
CA ARG A 209 -10.11 5.12 16.92
C ARG A 209 -9.94 6.48 16.26
N VAL A 210 -8.88 6.63 15.47
CA VAL A 210 -8.60 7.87 14.74
C VAL A 210 -9.64 8.06 13.64
N TYR A 211 -10.14 6.98 13.07
CA TYR A 211 -11.18 7.02 12.04
C TYR A 211 -12.37 6.15 12.39
N VAL A 212 -13.55 6.54 11.89
CA VAL A 212 -14.79 5.78 12.05
C VAL A 212 -14.71 4.49 11.23
N CYS A 213 -14.23 3.41 11.85
CA CYS A 213 -14.33 2.07 11.30
C CYS A 213 -15.81 1.64 11.26
N LYS A 214 -16.30 1.36 10.05
CA LYS A 214 -17.67 0.85 9.84
C LYS A 214 -17.77 -0.66 10.07
N GLU A 215 -16.63 -1.35 10.18
CA GLU A 215 -16.54 -2.80 10.26
C GLU A 215 -16.66 -3.35 11.70
N GLY A 216 -16.95 -2.49 12.69
CA GLY A 216 -17.22 -2.93 14.06
C GLY A 216 -16.01 -3.50 14.80
N CYS A 217 -14.79 -3.03 14.50
CA CYS A 217 -13.59 -3.51 15.17
C CYS A 217 -13.63 -3.29 16.70
N PRO A 218 -13.33 -4.34 17.49
CA PRO A 218 -13.16 -4.25 18.93
C PRO A 218 -12.08 -3.23 19.37
N VAL A 219 -12.18 -2.76 20.61
CA VAL A 219 -11.25 -1.76 21.19
C VAL A 219 -9.83 -2.29 21.46
N ASN A 220 -9.65 -3.61 21.53
CA ASN A 220 -8.35 -4.25 21.71
C ASN A 220 -7.59 -4.44 20.39
N TYR A 221 -8.20 -4.14 19.24
CA TYR A 221 -7.51 -4.19 17.96
C TYR A 221 -6.43 -3.11 17.86
N LEU A 222 -5.48 -3.35 16.97
CA LEU A 222 -4.40 -2.41 16.69
C LEU A 222 -4.74 -1.57 15.47
N GLU A 223 -4.42 -0.28 15.54
CA GLU A 223 -4.52 0.64 14.41
C GLU A 223 -3.11 0.95 13.92
N ALA A 224 -2.80 0.46 12.72
CA ALA A 224 -1.58 0.80 12.01
C ALA A 224 -1.86 1.96 11.07
N HIS A 225 -1.01 2.97 11.13
CA HIS A 225 -1.06 4.13 10.25
C HIS A 225 0.32 4.38 9.65
N TRP A 226 0.35 4.73 8.37
CA TRP A 226 1.60 5.05 7.68
C TRP A 226 1.36 5.99 6.50
N HIS A 227 2.46 6.58 6.02
CA HIS A 227 2.46 7.42 4.83
C HIS A 227 3.27 6.78 3.70
N LEU A 228 2.82 6.99 2.47
CA LEU A 228 3.56 6.67 1.26
C LEU A 228 3.77 7.94 0.45
N PHE A 229 5.03 8.22 0.12
CA PHE A 229 5.39 9.31 -0.76
C PHE A 229 5.65 8.79 -2.17
N THR A 230 4.95 9.32 -3.17
CA THR A 230 5.03 8.82 -4.55
C THR A 230 6.00 9.63 -5.44
N GLY A 231 6.84 10.48 -4.85
CA GLY A 231 7.83 11.29 -5.56
C GLY A 231 7.26 12.51 -6.32
N LYS A 232 5.94 12.55 -6.56
CA LYS A 232 5.24 13.61 -7.32
C LYS A 232 4.62 14.69 -6.42
N ASN A 233 5.24 15.01 -5.28
CA ASN A 233 4.66 15.86 -4.22
C ASN A 233 3.28 15.38 -3.73
N MET A 234 3.01 14.09 -3.88
CA MET A 234 1.78 13.44 -3.42
C MET A 234 2.13 12.49 -2.28
N LEU A 235 1.40 12.67 -1.19
CA LEU A 235 1.48 11.85 0.01
C LEU A 235 0.14 11.14 0.20
N TYR A 236 0.20 9.82 0.35
CA TYR A 236 -0.95 9.02 0.70
C TYR A 236 -0.82 8.59 2.16
N SER A 237 -1.91 8.74 2.90
CA SER A 237 -2.05 8.28 4.28
C SER A 237 -2.94 7.06 4.30
N TYR A 238 -2.43 5.98 4.86
CA TYR A 238 -3.10 4.70 4.97
C TYR A 238 -3.34 4.36 6.41
N VAL A 239 -4.45 3.69 6.66
CA VAL A 239 -4.75 3.12 7.97
C VAL A 239 -5.30 1.71 7.80
N ALA A 240 -4.89 0.80 8.67
CA ALA A 240 -5.39 -0.56 8.73
C ALA A 240 -5.65 -0.96 10.17
N HIS A 241 -6.69 -1.76 10.39
CA HIS A 241 -6.90 -2.41 11.68
C HIS A 241 -6.34 -3.83 11.62
N LEU A 242 -5.52 -4.18 12.61
CA LEU A 242 -5.04 -5.53 12.83
C LEU A 242 -5.72 -6.12 14.07
N ASN A 243 -5.72 -7.44 14.16
CA ASN A 243 -6.04 -8.14 15.40
C ASN A 243 -5.10 -7.72 16.55
N GLU A 244 -5.47 -8.09 17.78
CA GLU A 244 -4.80 -7.66 19.02
C GLU A 244 -3.30 -7.99 19.09
N ASP A 245 -2.87 -9.09 18.46
CA ASP A 245 -1.47 -9.53 18.40
C ASP A 245 -0.72 -9.02 17.14
N GLY A 246 -1.41 -8.33 16.23
CA GLY A 246 -0.87 -7.82 14.97
C GLY A 246 -0.58 -8.88 13.90
N SER A 247 -1.00 -10.13 14.08
CA SER A 247 -0.69 -11.25 13.18
C SER A 247 -1.56 -11.32 11.91
N SER A 248 -2.68 -10.58 11.86
CA SER A 248 -3.54 -10.52 10.69
C SER A 248 -4.17 -9.13 10.49
N VAL A 249 -4.35 -8.75 9.22
CA VAL A 249 -5.11 -7.53 8.86
C VAL A 249 -6.59 -7.87 8.91
N ALA A 250 -7.34 -7.11 9.71
CA ALA A 250 -8.80 -7.23 9.77
C ALA A 250 -9.46 -6.48 8.61
N HIS A 251 -9.06 -5.23 8.36
CA HIS A 251 -9.44 -4.46 7.17
C HIS A 251 -8.57 -3.20 6.98
N LEU A 252 -8.54 -2.69 5.76
CA LEU A 252 -8.03 -1.37 5.40
C LEU A 252 -9.10 -0.29 5.54
N GLY A 253 -8.74 0.83 6.18
CA GLY A 253 -9.58 2.02 6.27
C GLY A 253 -9.62 2.82 4.97
N VAL A 254 -9.97 4.11 5.09
CA VAL A 254 -9.98 5.02 3.95
C VAL A 254 -8.54 5.47 3.67
N GLU A 255 -8.11 5.40 2.42
CA GLU A 255 -6.86 6.00 1.98
C GLU A 255 -7.11 7.49 1.71
N HIS A 256 -6.29 8.36 2.30
CA HIS A 256 -6.36 9.81 2.09
C HIS A 256 -5.15 10.29 1.30
N GLY A 257 -5.39 10.96 0.18
CA GLY A 257 -4.37 11.56 -0.67
C GLY A 257 -4.23 13.07 -0.42
N TYR A 258 -2.99 13.51 -0.31
CA TYR A 258 -2.60 14.91 -0.13
C TYR A 258 -1.59 15.34 -1.19
N GLN A 259 -1.72 16.56 -1.69
CA GLN A 259 -0.82 17.11 -2.68
C GLN A 259 -0.50 18.57 -2.35
N TYR A 260 0.78 18.93 -2.33
CA TYR A 260 1.16 20.32 -2.21
C TYR A 260 0.92 21.06 -3.52
N ASN A 261 0.09 22.10 -3.50
CA ASN A 261 -0.20 22.90 -4.68
C ASN A 261 0.80 24.05 -4.84
N SER A 262 1.73 23.88 -5.78
CA SER A 262 2.75 24.87 -6.12
C SER A 262 2.43 25.72 -7.36
N LEU A 263 1.24 25.58 -7.98
CA LEU A 263 0.93 26.24 -9.25
C LEU A 263 0.32 27.65 -9.02
N PRO A 264 1.02 28.75 -9.35
CA PRO A 264 0.49 30.10 -9.17
C PRO A 264 -0.83 30.31 -9.91
N GLY A 265 -1.74 31.10 -9.33
CA GLY A 265 -3.05 31.42 -9.91
C GLY A 265 -4.14 30.36 -9.70
N THR A 266 -3.82 29.21 -9.11
CA THR A 266 -4.81 28.17 -8.78
C THR A 266 -5.43 28.35 -7.39
N THR A 267 -6.62 27.80 -7.19
CA THR A 267 -7.26 27.71 -5.87
C THR A 267 -6.37 26.93 -4.90
N ASN A 268 -6.22 27.43 -3.67
CA ASN A 268 -5.34 26.85 -2.64
C ASN A 268 -3.83 26.86 -2.99
N PHE A 269 -3.36 27.81 -3.81
CA PHE A 269 -1.93 28.02 -4.05
C PHE A 269 -1.12 28.07 -2.73
N ARG A 270 0.02 27.36 -2.71
CA ARG A 270 0.92 27.15 -1.56
C ARG A 270 0.32 26.41 -0.37
N LYS A 271 -0.80 25.72 -0.54
CA LYS A 271 -1.41 24.87 0.49
C LYS A 271 -1.33 23.41 0.07
N THR A 272 -1.30 22.52 1.06
CA THR A 272 -1.52 21.08 0.83
C THR A 272 -3.01 20.82 0.69
N ILE A 273 -3.42 20.19 -0.40
CA ILE A 273 -4.81 19.89 -0.70
C ILE A 273 -5.07 18.42 -0.38
N HIS A 274 -6.09 18.15 0.41
CA HIS A 274 -6.70 16.83 0.55
C HIS A 274 -7.53 16.55 -0.71
N PHE A 275 -6.93 15.82 -1.65
CA PHE A 275 -7.47 15.69 -3.00
C PHE A 275 -8.25 14.39 -3.22
N SER A 276 -8.05 13.36 -2.40
CA SER A 276 -8.74 12.09 -2.54
C SER A 276 -8.97 11.42 -1.19
N ALA A 277 -10.14 10.82 -1.03
CA ALA A 277 -10.44 9.87 0.03
C ALA A 277 -11.09 8.66 -0.64
N LYS A 278 -10.47 7.47 -0.53
CA LYS A 278 -10.98 6.27 -1.22
C LYS A 278 -10.87 5.03 -0.34
N ARG A 279 -11.77 4.07 -0.53
CA ARG A 279 -11.68 2.75 0.10
C ARG A 279 -11.98 1.68 -0.92
N THR A 280 -11.09 0.70 -1.04
CA THR A 280 -11.29 -0.48 -1.89
C THR A 280 -11.63 -1.67 -1.03
N ASN A 281 -12.64 -2.43 -1.43
CA ASN A 281 -13.01 -3.69 -0.81
C ASN A 281 -11.86 -4.70 -0.94
N GLU A 282 -11.37 -5.21 0.18
CA GLU A 282 -10.26 -6.15 0.18
C GLU A 282 -10.59 -7.48 -0.49
N LYS A 283 -11.83 -7.97 -0.33
CA LYS A 283 -12.27 -9.28 -0.84
C LYS A 283 -12.36 -9.31 -2.37
N ASN A 284 -12.91 -8.26 -2.98
CA ASN A 284 -13.21 -8.25 -4.43
C ASN A 284 -12.49 -7.15 -5.23
N GLY A 285 -11.85 -6.16 -4.58
CA GLY A 285 -11.17 -5.05 -5.26
C GLY A 285 -12.04 -3.95 -5.81
N ARG A 286 -13.35 -3.99 -5.54
CA ARG A 286 -14.25 -2.91 -5.93
C ARG A 286 -13.97 -1.65 -5.10
N LEU A 287 -14.18 -0.51 -5.72
CA LEU A 287 -14.14 0.79 -5.06
C LEU A 287 -15.44 0.98 -4.28
N ASP A 288 -15.36 0.95 -2.95
CA ASP A 288 -16.52 1.11 -2.06
C ASP A 288 -16.81 2.58 -1.75
N TYR A 289 -15.76 3.41 -1.72
CA TYR A 289 -15.85 4.84 -1.44
C TYR A 289 -14.81 5.59 -2.28
N LEU A 290 -15.23 6.70 -2.87
CA LEU A 290 -14.36 7.65 -3.56
C LEU A 290 -14.95 9.04 -3.42
N GLU A 291 -14.16 9.93 -2.85
CA GLU A 291 -14.44 11.35 -2.75
C GLU A 291 -13.18 12.14 -3.11
N HIS A 292 -13.38 13.35 -3.63
CA HIS A 292 -12.33 14.31 -3.91
C HIS A 292 -12.63 15.58 -3.12
N PRO A 293 -12.28 15.65 -1.82
CA PRO A 293 -12.68 16.75 -0.96
C PRO A 293 -12.21 18.10 -1.49
N ASN A 294 -11.01 18.14 -2.07
CA ASN A 294 -10.37 19.33 -2.64
C ASN A 294 -10.28 20.49 -1.64
N GLN A 295 -9.97 20.16 -0.38
CA GLN A 295 -9.89 21.13 0.72
C GLN A 295 -8.44 21.31 1.17
N PRO A 296 -8.01 22.54 1.52
CA PRO A 296 -6.70 22.72 2.12
C PRO A 296 -6.64 22.05 3.50
N SER A 297 -5.58 21.31 3.76
CA SER A 297 -5.27 20.75 5.08
C SER A 297 -3.85 21.11 5.49
N LYS A 298 -3.63 21.32 6.79
CA LYS A 298 -2.30 21.61 7.36
C LYS A 298 -1.59 20.36 7.87
N ALA A 299 -2.34 19.31 8.16
CA ALA A 299 -1.86 18.08 8.77
C ALA A 299 -2.59 16.85 8.23
N CYS A 300 -2.02 15.68 8.48
CA CYS A 300 -2.66 14.41 8.16
C CYS A 300 -3.92 14.20 9.02
N VAL A 301 -5.04 13.83 8.39
CA VAL A 301 -6.31 13.57 9.10
C VAL A 301 -6.23 12.42 10.11
N TYR A 302 -5.18 11.58 10.03
CA TYR A 302 -5.03 10.43 10.92
C TYR A 302 -4.10 10.64 12.10
N CYS A 303 -2.99 11.35 11.93
CA CYS A 303 -2.01 11.50 13.01
C CYS A 303 -1.82 12.93 13.47
N ASP A 304 -2.49 13.90 12.83
CA ASP A 304 -2.33 15.34 13.02
C ASP A 304 -0.89 15.86 12.85
N VAL A 305 0.02 15.03 12.31
CA VAL A 305 1.38 15.45 11.98
C VAL A 305 1.33 16.43 10.81
N SER A 306 2.01 17.56 10.99
CA SER A 306 2.06 18.64 10.00
C SER A 306 2.67 18.17 8.67
N PHE A 307 2.13 18.65 7.55
CA PHE A 307 2.69 18.32 6.24
C PHE A 307 4.11 18.86 6.04
N SER A 308 4.47 19.94 6.73
CA SER A 308 5.85 20.44 6.76
C SER A 308 6.83 19.43 7.34
N GLN A 309 6.40 18.54 8.24
CA GLN A 309 7.24 17.45 8.76
C GLN A 309 7.18 16.22 7.86
N LEU A 310 6.02 15.93 7.26
CA LEU A 310 5.84 14.72 6.45
C LEU A 310 6.45 14.79 5.04
N PHE A 311 6.58 16.00 4.47
CA PHE A 311 7.19 16.21 3.15
C PHE A 311 8.72 16.36 3.16
N LEU A 312 9.34 16.38 4.35
CA LEU A 312 10.80 16.32 4.52
C LEU A 312 11.28 14.86 4.53
#